data_AF-A0AAU5JS18-F1
#
_entry.id   AF-A0AAU5JS18-F1
#
_cell.length_a   1.000
_cell.length_b   1.000
_cell.length_c   1.000
_cell.angle_alpha   90.00
_cell.angle_beta   90.00
_cell.angle_gamma   90.00
#
_symmetry.space_group_name_H-M   'P 1'
#
loop_
_entity.id
_entity.type
_entity.pdbx_description
1 polymer ?
#
loop_
_entity_poly.entity_id
_entity_poly.type
_entity_poly.pdbx_seq_one_letter_code
_entity_poly.pdbx_strand_id
1 'polypeptide(L)'
;MEKNNDTDLLRDAMDRTTDGLPPLPDLVPLAVREGRRRRARSRFTVGAAAFAVVTAGALGLTLLPGTTAPAVSTPATGGATYSYPPVVVEETPGITPPDNPEGLSPAERERRAQYQQKMAALLDELLPATITDISPVKDRTPEYRITAGGETFRMVASVRPGNEMSLLYCENKPKDAPTCEEDTRLRSGPMSEWPTWRVTKQYWYRKSVVALIVYAGKAEAPVTLRDLVDVAEDPRFLELVKEADARPVEAEEPPFVLERLSPTEVAELSSGKGQRAR
;
A
#
# COMPACT_ATOMS: atom_id res chain seq x y z
N MET A 1 55.66 -29.46 -28.49
CA MET A 1 55.24 -28.99 -27.15
C MET A 1 54.70 -27.58 -27.38
N GLU A 2 53.46 -27.46 -27.89
CA GLU A 2 53.01 -26.25 -28.61
C GLU A 2 51.47 -26.10 -28.61
N LYS A 3 50.80 -26.51 -27.54
CA LYS A 3 49.32 -26.44 -27.42
C LYS A 3 48.80 -25.48 -26.35
N ASN A 4 49.68 -24.90 -25.53
CA ASN A 4 49.26 -24.09 -24.38
C ASN A 4 49.05 -22.60 -24.74
N ASN A 5 49.76 -22.08 -25.75
CA ASN A 5 49.66 -20.67 -26.14
C ASN A 5 48.29 -20.30 -26.69
N ASP A 6 47.66 -21.18 -27.48
CA ASP A 6 46.36 -20.89 -28.10
C ASP A 6 45.23 -20.84 -27.06
N THR A 7 45.30 -21.67 -26.01
CA THR A 7 44.31 -21.66 -24.93
C THR A 7 44.43 -20.42 -24.05
N ASP A 8 45.63 -19.90 -23.86
CA ASP A 8 45.87 -18.70 -23.05
C ASP A 8 45.48 -17.44 -23.83
N LEU A 9 45.72 -17.41 -25.15
CA LEU A 9 45.27 -16.34 -26.04
C LEU A 9 43.74 -16.29 -26.15
N LEU A 10 43.08 -17.45 -26.20
CA LEU A 10 41.62 -17.53 -26.22
C LEU A 10 41.02 -17.02 -24.89
N ARG A 11 41.62 -17.38 -23.75
CA ARG A 11 41.17 -16.88 -22.43
C ARG A 11 41.35 -15.37 -22.30
N ASP A 12 42.50 -14.85 -22.68
CA ASP A 12 42.79 -13.41 -22.62
C ASP A 12 41.87 -12.60 -23.56
N ALA A 13 41.50 -13.17 -24.71
CA ALA A 13 40.51 -12.57 -25.59
C ALA A 13 39.09 -12.57 -24.97
N MET A 14 38.69 -13.65 -24.30
CA MET A 14 37.39 -13.74 -23.63
C MET A 14 37.27 -12.82 -22.41
N ASP A 15 38.33 -12.74 -21.60
CA ASP A 15 38.38 -11.84 -20.44
C ASP A 15 38.31 -10.38 -20.88
N ARG A 16 39.06 -10.00 -21.93
CA ARG A 16 39.02 -8.64 -22.48
C ARG A 16 37.65 -8.26 -23.07
N THR A 17 36.88 -9.22 -23.59
CA THR A 17 35.50 -8.97 -24.06
C THR A 17 34.47 -8.90 -22.95
N THR A 18 34.74 -9.49 -21.78
CA THR A 18 33.80 -9.51 -20.65
C THR A 18 34.00 -8.32 -19.70
N ASP A 19 35.22 -7.77 -19.61
CA ASP A 19 35.52 -6.54 -18.84
C ASP A 19 34.79 -5.28 -19.34
N GLY A 20 34.30 -5.30 -20.59
CA GLY A 20 33.58 -4.17 -21.20
C GLY A 20 32.05 -4.25 -21.07
N LEU A 21 31.51 -5.33 -20.48
CA LEU A 21 30.06 -5.48 -20.37
C LEU A 21 29.55 -4.70 -19.16
N PRO A 22 28.52 -3.83 -19.32
CA PRO A 22 27.85 -3.24 -18.18
C PRO A 22 27.29 -4.36 -17.30
N PRO A 23 27.31 -4.21 -15.96
CA PRO A 23 26.78 -5.23 -15.06
C PRO A 23 25.34 -5.55 -15.48
N LEU A 24 25.07 -6.84 -15.73
CA LEU A 24 23.72 -7.26 -16.10
C LEU A 24 22.77 -6.82 -14.98
N PRO A 25 21.63 -6.19 -15.32
CA PRO A 25 20.63 -5.86 -14.32
C PRO A 25 20.21 -7.17 -13.64
N ASP A 26 20.32 -7.22 -12.32
CA ASP A 26 19.92 -8.39 -11.56
C ASP A 26 18.42 -8.63 -11.77
N LEU A 27 18.09 -9.67 -12.53
CA LEU A 27 16.71 -10.07 -12.83
C LEU A 27 16.12 -10.95 -11.74
N VAL A 28 16.93 -11.40 -10.77
CA VAL A 28 16.48 -12.29 -9.69
C VAL A 28 15.41 -11.61 -8.81
N PRO A 29 15.54 -10.32 -8.41
CA PRO A 29 14.52 -9.64 -7.62
C PRO A 29 13.18 -9.52 -8.37
N LEU A 30 13.22 -9.18 -9.66
CA LEU A 30 12.02 -9.05 -10.50
C LEU A 30 11.33 -10.40 -10.70
N ALA A 31 12.09 -11.47 -10.91
CA ALA A 31 11.54 -12.82 -11.07
C ALA A 31 10.91 -13.35 -9.76
N VAL A 32 11.54 -13.11 -8.61
CA VAL A 32 11.01 -13.49 -7.29
C VAL A 32 9.74 -12.71 -6.98
N ARG A 33 9.70 -11.41 -7.32
CA ARG A 33 8.54 -10.54 -7.15
C ARG A 33 7.36 -10.99 -8.01
N GLU A 34 7.59 -11.21 -9.30
CA GLU A 34 6.55 -11.71 -10.22
C GLU A 34 6.02 -13.08 -9.75
N GLY A 35 6.90 -13.95 -9.25
CA GLY A 35 6.53 -15.22 -8.63
C GLY A 35 5.65 -15.07 -7.38
N ARG A 36 5.94 -14.10 -6.49
CA ARG A 36 5.10 -13.79 -5.33
C ARG A 36 3.74 -13.24 -5.74
N ARG A 37 3.73 -12.30 -6.70
CA ARG A 37 2.52 -11.66 -7.21
C ARG A 37 1.55 -12.65 -7.85
N ARG A 38 2.07 -13.62 -8.62
CA ARG A 38 1.26 -14.71 -9.19
C ARG A 38 0.67 -15.63 -8.12
N ARG A 39 1.43 -15.95 -7.07
CA ARG A 39 0.95 -16.80 -5.97
C ARG A 39 -0.12 -16.11 -5.13
N ALA A 40 0.00 -14.81 -4.90
CA ALA A 40 -1.03 -14.00 -4.24
C ALA A 40 -2.37 -14.08 -4.98
N ARG A 41 -2.36 -13.87 -6.31
CA ARG A 41 -3.58 -13.89 -7.15
C ARG A 41 -4.22 -15.27 -7.28
N SER A 42 -3.48 -16.36 -7.05
CA SER A 42 -3.99 -17.73 -7.13
C SER A 42 -4.87 -18.17 -5.94
N ARG A 43 -5.03 -17.35 -4.90
CA ARG A 43 -5.75 -17.72 -3.67
C ARG A 43 -7.20 -17.22 -3.56
N PHE A 44 -7.73 -16.53 -4.57
CA PHE A 44 -9.07 -15.93 -4.52
C PHE A 44 -10.20 -16.76 -5.16
N THR A 45 -10.00 -18.06 -5.40
CA THR A 45 -11.03 -18.93 -5.97
C THR A 45 -11.29 -20.18 -5.13
N VAL A 46 -11.63 -20.00 -3.86
CA VAL A 46 -12.33 -21.05 -3.09
C VAL A 46 -13.34 -20.39 -2.14
N GLY A 47 -14.64 -20.60 -2.38
CA GLY A 47 -15.64 -20.34 -1.34
C GLY A 47 -17.00 -19.78 -1.76
N ALA A 48 -17.51 -20.05 -2.96
CA ALA A 48 -18.92 -19.82 -3.28
C ALA A 48 -19.63 -21.17 -3.47
N ALA A 49 -20.14 -21.76 -2.39
CA ALA A 49 -21.30 -22.65 -2.37
C ALA A 49 -21.50 -23.26 -0.97
N ALA A 50 -22.60 -22.89 -0.29
CA ALA A 50 -23.52 -23.86 0.32
C ALA A 50 -24.77 -23.12 0.83
N PHE A 51 -25.91 -23.76 0.58
CA PHE A 51 -27.25 -23.22 0.63
C PHE A 51 -27.82 -23.06 2.05
N ALA A 52 -28.80 -22.17 2.15
CA ALA A 52 -29.72 -22.04 3.28
C ALA A 52 -30.55 -23.31 3.50
N VAL A 53 -30.74 -23.70 4.77
CA VAL A 53 -31.92 -24.44 5.23
C VAL A 53 -32.36 -23.85 6.57
N VAL A 54 -33.49 -23.16 6.55
CA VAL A 54 -34.29 -22.80 7.73
C VAL A 54 -35.18 -24.00 8.06
N THR A 55 -35.21 -24.45 9.31
CA THR A 55 -36.42 -25.06 9.90
C THR A 55 -36.33 -25.04 11.42
N ALA A 56 -37.30 -24.36 12.03
CA ALA A 56 -37.61 -24.40 13.45
C ALA A 56 -38.33 -25.71 13.80
N GLY A 57 -38.03 -26.29 14.97
CA GLY A 57 -38.73 -27.45 15.51
C GLY A 57 -38.44 -27.62 17.00
N ALA A 58 -39.49 -27.55 17.80
CA ALA A 58 -39.47 -27.53 19.26
C ALA A 58 -39.37 -28.94 19.90
N LEU A 59 -38.85 -28.95 21.14
CA LEU A 59 -39.14 -29.84 22.28
C LEU A 59 -39.24 -31.37 22.07
N GLY A 60 -38.36 -32.11 22.75
CA GLY A 60 -38.54 -33.55 23.02
C GLY A 60 -37.41 -34.17 23.86
N LEU A 61 -37.53 -34.11 25.19
CA LEU A 61 -36.74 -34.89 26.16
C LEU A 61 -37.10 -36.38 26.07
N THR A 62 -36.11 -37.28 26.02
CA THR A 62 -35.91 -38.37 27.01
C THR A 62 -34.78 -39.35 26.60
N LEU A 63 -33.80 -39.48 27.51
CA LEU A 63 -33.09 -40.70 27.96
C LEU A 63 -32.48 -41.68 26.94
N LEU A 64 -31.14 -41.74 26.86
CA LEU A 64 -30.33 -42.94 27.16
C LEU A 64 -28.81 -42.61 27.17
N PRO A 65 -28.00 -43.33 27.97
CA PRO A 65 -26.61 -43.00 28.25
C PRO A 65 -25.64 -43.78 27.34
N GLY A 66 -24.52 -43.14 27.03
CA GLY A 66 -23.29 -43.81 26.57
C GLY A 66 -23.05 -43.74 25.08
N THR A 67 -22.17 -42.81 24.67
CA THR A 67 -21.09 -43.06 23.70
C THR A 67 -20.23 -41.79 23.56
N THR A 68 -18.94 -41.95 23.85
CA THR A 68 -17.80 -41.24 23.25
C THR A 68 -18.02 -39.79 22.80
N ALA A 69 -17.61 -38.84 23.65
CA ALA A 69 -17.45 -37.44 23.30
C ALA A 69 -16.41 -37.29 22.17
N PRO A 70 -16.75 -36.67 21.02
CA PRO A 70 -15.76 -35.98 20.22
C PRO A 70 -15.49 -34.64 20.89
N ALA A 71 -14.21 -34.41 21.25
CA ALA A 71 -13.73 -33.12 21.69
C ALA A 71 -14.13 -32.06 20.65
N VAL A 72 -14.92 -31.09 21.08
CA VAL A 72 -15.17 -29.86 20.34
C VAL A 72 -13.85 -29.12 20.27
N SER A 73 -13.15 -29.27 19.15
CA SER A 73 -12.05 -28.38 18.79
C SER A 73 -12.64 -26.98 18.64
N THR A 74 -12.41 -26.15 19.66
CA THR A 74 -12.51 -24.69 19.55
C THR A 74 -11.76 -24.25 18.30
N PRO A 75 -12.36 -23.48 17.37
CA PRO A 75 -11.57 -22.85 16.33
C PRO A 75 -10.59 -21.91 17.01
N ALA A 76 -9.30 -22.20 16.83
CA ALA A 76 -8.27 -21.25 17.17
C ALA A 76 -8.57 -19.96 16.41
N THR A 77 -8.80 -18.87 17.15
CA THR A 77 -8.68 -17.50 16.65
C THR A 77 -7.21 -17.29 16.29
N GLY A 78 -6.79 -17.89 15.17
CA GLY A 78 -5.53 -17.62 14.52
C GLY A 78 -5.69 -16.26 13.85
N GLY A 79 -5.35 -15.20 14.58
CA GLY A 79 -5.03 -13.93 13.93
C GLY A 79 -3.98 -14.23 12.88
N ALA A 80 -4.36 -14.11 11.61
CA ALA A 80 -3.44 -14.30 10.50
C ALA A 80 -2.35 -13.23 10.65
N THR A 81 -1.21 -13.61 11.21
CA THR A 81 -0.01 -12.78 11.21
C THR A 81 0.51 -12.75 9.79
N TYR A 82 0.06 -11.78 9.00
CA TYR A 82 0.61 -11.49 7.69
C TYR A 82 2.06 -11.00 7.88
N SER A 83 3.02 -11.83 7.49
CA SER A 83 4.45 -11.48 7.50
C SER A 83 4.79 -10.76 6.21
N TYR A 84 5.02 -9.46 6.29
CA TYR A 84 5.45 -8.64 5.15
C TYR A 84 6.99 -8.58 5.11
N PRO A 85 7.62 -8.82 3.94
CA PRO A 85 9.06 -8.65 3.78
C PRO A 85 9.44 -7.16 3.94
N PRO A 86 10.62 -6.84 4.49
CA PRO A 86 11.08 -5.45 4.55
C PRO A 86 11.34 -4.91 3.13
N VAL A 87 10.76 -3.74 2.82
CA VAL A 87 11.00 -2.97 1.60
C VAL A 87 12.10 -1.94 1.90
N VAL A 88 13.01 -1.74 0.95
CA VAL A 88 14.12 -0.79 1.10
C VAL A 88 13.55 0.62 1.26
N VAL A 89 13.91 1.30 2.35
CA VAL A 89 13.60 2.71 2.57
C VAL A 89 14.67 3.53 1.84
N GLU A 90 14.28 4.27 0.83
CA GLU A 90 15.22 5.10 0.06
C GLU A 90 15.27 6.51 0.65
N GLU A 91 16.47 7.06 0.80
CA GLU A 91 16.64 8.47 1.15
C GLU A 91 16.24 9.36 -0.03
N THR A 92 15.67 10.53 0.23
CA THR A 92 15.39 11.50 -0.83
C THR A 92 16.69 12.20 -1.20
N PRO A 93 17.17 12.13 -2.46
CA PRO A 93 18.42 12.79 -2.84
C PRO A 93 18.32 14.31 -2.69
N GLY A 94 19.30 14.92 -2.00
CA GLY A 94 19.51 16.38 -1.98
C GLY A 94 18.79 17.18 -0.90
N ILE A 95 17.98 16.55 -0.05
CA ILE A 95 17.40 17.18 1.14
C ILE A 95 17.53 16.17 2.27
N THR A 96 18.26 16.51 3.33
CA THR A 96 18.21 15.76 4.59
C THR A 96 17.20 16.48 5.48
N PRO A 97 15.94 16.02 5.58
CA PRO A 97 15.04 16.50 6.62
C PRO A 97 15.69 16.29 7.99
N PRO A 98 15.36 17.10 9.01
CA PRO A 98 15.74 16.74 10.37
C PRO A 98 15.25 15.32 10.67
N ASP A 99 16.06 14.48 11.33
CA ASP A 99 15.78 13.05 11.59
C ASP A 99 14.49 12.78 12.42
N ASN A 100 13.74 13.84 12.75
CA ASN A 100 12.49 13.80 13.50
C ASN A 100 11.72 15.12 13.37
N PRO A 101 11.12 15.43 12.20
CA PRO A 101 10.43 16.72 12.01
C PRO A 101 9.23 16.88 12.94
N GLU A 102 8.64 15.77 13.39
CA GLU A 102 7.44 15.74 14.25
C GLU A 102 7.74 15.59 15.74
N GLY A 103 9.01 15.50 16.15
CA GLY A 103 9.38 15.34 17.57
C GLY A 103 8.93 14.02 18.20
N LEU A 104 8.68 12.97 17.39
CA LEU A 104 8.21 11.66 17.83
C LEU A 104 9.27 10.90 18.65
N SER A 105 8.79 10.10 19.60
CA SER A 105 9.66 9.16 20.31
C SER A 105 10.23 8.09 19.35
N PRO A 106 11.40 7.47 19.65
CA PRO A 106 11.95 6.39 18.83
C PRO A 106 10.97 5.22 18.63
N ALA A 107 10.23 4.85 19.67
CA ALA A 107 9.25 3.77 19.60
C ALA A 107 8.08 4.10 18.66
N GLU A 108 7.64 5.35 18.65
CA GLU A 108 6.56 5.81 17.77
C GLU A 108 7.02 5.89 16.30
N ARG A 109 8.27 6.32 16.05
CA ARG A 109 8.86 6.28 14.70
C ARG A 109 8.96 4.86 14.17
N GLU A 110 9.46 3.93 14.98
CA GLU A 110 9.55 2.51 14.60
C GLU A 110 8.16 1.92 14.30
N ARG A 111 7.15 2.22 15.12
CA ARG A 111 5.78 1.77 14.89
C ARG A 111 5.23 2.29 13.56
N ARG A 112 5.42 3.58 13.24
CA ARG A 112 4.98 4.18 11.98
C ARG A 112 5.74 3.62 10.78
N ALA A 113 7.04 3.41 10.91
CA ALA A 113 7.84 2.75 9.88
C ALA A 113 7.34 1.32 9.61
N GLN A 114 7.03 0.54 10.64
CA GLN A 114 6.44 -0.79 10.49
C GLN A 114 5.07 -0.74 9.80
N TYR A 115 4.22 0.22 10.15
CA TYR A 115 2.95 0.42 9.46
C TYR A 115 3.14 0.73 7.97
N GLN A 116 4.03 1.68 7.66
CA GLN A 116 4.35 2.08 6.29
C GLN A 116 4.91 0.90 5.47
N GLN A 117 5.74 0.06 6.09
CA GLN A 117 6.28 -1.16 5.47
C GLN A 117 5.18 -2.19 5.14
N LYS A 118 4.25 -2.43 6.07
CA LYS A 118 3.09 -3.31 5.82
C LYS A 118 2.24 -2.78 4.66
N MET A 119 1.99 -1.47 4.63
CA MET A 119 1.22 -0.82 3.57
C MET A 119 1.95 -0.93 2.22
N ALA A 120 3.25 -0.61 2.14
CA ALA A 120 4.03 -0.73 0.91
C ALA A 120 4.01 -2.16 0.35
N ALA A 121 4.22 -3.16 1.21
CA ALA A 121 4.21 -4.56 0.78
C ALA A 121 2.81 -5.01 0.31
N LEU A 122 1.74 -4.52 0.92
CA LEU A 122 0.38 -4.78 0.46
C LEU A 122 0.11 -4.09 -0.89
N LEU A 123 0.51 -2.84 -1.05
CA LEU A 123 0.39 -2.10 -2.32
C LEU A 123 1.17 -2.80 -3.44
N ASP A 124 2.35 -3.36 -3.15
CA ASP A 124 3.16 -4.09 -4.14
C ASP A 124 2.39 -5.29 -4.71
N GLU A 125 1.67 -5.99 -3.84
CA GLU A 125 0.87 -7.14 -4.23
C GLU A 125 -0.38 -6.74 -5.04
N LEU A 126 -1.08 -5.69 -4.59
CA LEU A 126 -2.42 -5.35 -5.05
C LEU A 126 -2.44 -4.41 -6.26
N LEU A 127 -1.44 -3.55 -6.43
CA LEU A 127 -1.39 -2.64 -7.57
C LEU A 127 -1.28 -3.41 -8.91
N PRO A 128 -1.49 -2.73 -10.05
CA PRO A 128 -1.37 -3.35 -11.37
C PRO A 128 0.06 -3.75 -11.71
N ALA A 129 0.19 -4.75 -12.60
CA ALA A 129 1.48 -5.30 -13.02
C ALA A 129 2.44 -4.28 -13.65
N THR A 130 1.88 -3.18 -14.16
CA THR A 130 2.63 -2.03 -14.67
C THR A 130 3.52 -1.38 -13.60
N ILE A 131 3.13 -1.47 -12.32
CA ILE A 131 3.95 -1.05 -11.20
C ILE A 131 5.01 -2.11 -10.93
N THR A 132 6.25 -1.76 -11.21
CA THR A 132 7.44 -2.59 -11.10
C THR A 132 8.27 -2.29 -9.86
N ASP A 133 8.05 -1.15 -9.19
CA ASP A 133 8.63 -0.87 -7.88
C ASP A 133 7.72 -0.06 -6.95
N ILE A 134 7.83 -0.29 -5.64
CA ILE A 134 7.18 0.51 -4.60
C ILE A 134 8.13 0.65 -3.42
N SER A 135 8.44 1.89 -3.01
CA SER A 135 9.29 2.16 -1.85
C SER A 135 8.66 3.21 -0.91
N PRO A 136 8.67 2.97 0.41
CA PRO A 136 8.33 3.97 1.42
C PRO A 136 9.23 5.20 1.35
N VAL A 137 8.67 6.40 1.56
CA VAL A 137 9.47 7.63 1.74
C VAL A 137 9.78 7.83 3.22
N LYS A 138 11.07 7.96 3.55
CA LYS A 138 11.57 8.18 4.91
C LYS A 138 10.89 9.41 5.55
N ASP A 139 10.49 9.28 6.81
CA ASP A 139 9.87 10.32 7.64
C ASP A 139 8.59 10.94 7.06
N ARG A 140 7.94 10.26 6.10
CA ARG A 140 6.67 10.66 5.51
C ARG A 140 5.73 9.47 5.42
N THR A 141 5.06 9.15 6.53
CA THR A 141 4.18 7.97 6.67
C THR A 141 3.25 7.73 5.48
N PRO A 142 2.55 8.73 4.91
CA PRO A 142 1.61 8.45 3.83
C PRO A 142 2.24 8.40 2.45
N GLU A 143 3.53 8.73 2.29
CA GLU A 143 4.17 8.89 0.99
C GLU A 143 4.95 7.65 0.56
N TYR A 144 4.80 7.31 -0.72
CA TYR A 144 5.46 6.19 -1.39
C TYR A 144 5.95 6.66 -2.76
N ARG A 145 7.05 6.08 -3.23
CA ARG A 145 7.46 6.14 -4.63
C ARG A 145 7.03 4.86 -5.31
N ILE A 146 6.47 4.97 -6.51
CA ILE A 146 6.14 3.82 -7.35
C ILE A 146 6.84 3.96 -8.69
N THR A 147 7.34 2.86 -9.25
CA THR A 147 7.97 2.86 -10.58
C THR A 147 7.13 2.09 -11.56
N ALA A 148 6.92 2.66 -12.75
CA ALA A 148 6.21 2.03 -13.86
C ALA A 148 6.80 2.47 -15.18
N GLY A 149 7.07 1.53 -16.09
CA GLY A 149 7.65 1.87 -17.40
C GLY A 149 9.01 2.57 -17.35
N GLY A 150 9.75 2.44 -16.25
CA GLY A 150 11.03 3.14 -16.02
C GLY A 150 10.89 4.56 -15.46
N GLU A 151 9.67 5.05 -15.23
CA GLU A 151 9.41 6.34 -14.60
C GLU A 151 8.97 6.16 -13.14
N THR A 152 9.33 7.14 -12.30
CA THR A 152 8.96 7.14 -10.87
C THR A 152 7.87 8.18 -10.60
N PHE A 153 6.82 7.73 -9.94
CA PHE A 153 5.64 8.50 -9.59
C PHE A 153 5.51 8.64 -8.08
N ARG A 154 4.92 9.74 -7.63
CA ARG A 154 4.57 9.94 -6.22
C ARG A 154 3.19 9.32 -5.97
N MET A 155 3.13 8.45 -4.97
CA MET A 155 1.88 7.89 -4.45
C MET A 155 1.68 8.31 -3.00
N VAL A 156 0.43 8.57 -2.63
CA VAL A 156 0.00 8.82 -1.26
C VAL A 156 -1.01 7.75 -0.89
N ALA A 157 -0.74 7.00 0.17
CA ALA A 157 -1.68 6.11 0.84
C ALA A 157 -1.77 6.53 2.30
N SER A 158 -2.76 7.37 2.59
CA SER A 158 -2.95 8.05 3.88
C SER A 158 -4.15 7.46 4.63
N VAL A 159 -3.98 7.27 5.93
CA VAL A 159 -5.06 6.96 6.88
C VAL A 159 -4.87 7.88 8.08
N ARG A 160 -5.71 8.91 8.16
CA ARG A 160 -5.58 9.95 9.18
C ARG A 160 -6.92 10.30 9.81
N PRO A 161 -6.93 10.79 11.06
CA PRO A 161 -8.13 11.35 11.66
C PRO A 161 -8.68 12.48 10.77
N GLY A 162 -9.98 12.46 10.49
CA GLY A 162 -10.68 13.50 9.75
C GLY A 162 -10.95 14.70 10.64
N ASN A 163 -10.83 15.90 10.06
CA ASN A 163 -11.23 17.15 10.72
C ASN A 163 -12.75 17.35 10.69
N GLU A 164 -13.24 18.40 11.36
CA GLU A 164 -14.68 18.73 11.42
C GLU A 164 -15.36 18.75 10.04
N MET A 165 -14.74 19.38 9.04
CA MET A 165 -15.26 19.44 7.67
C MET A 165 -15.38 18.06 7.04
N SER A 166 -14.34 17.25 7.21
CA SER A 166 -14.30 15.87 6.73
C SER A 166 -15.22 14.96 7.51
N LEU A 167 -15.70 15.34 8.70
CA LEU A 167 -16.69 14.60 9.49
C LEU A 167 -18.13 15.09 9.26
N LEU A 168 -18.37 16.09 8.42
CA LEU A 168 -19.73 16.51 8.04
C LEU A 168 -20.56 15.38 7.42
N TYR A 169 -19.93 14.39 6.76
CA TYR A 169 -20.66 13.21 6.26
C TYR A 169 -21.19 12.33 7.41
N CYS A 170 -20.57 12.39 8.60
CA CYS A 170 -21.04 11.72 9.81
C CYS A 170 -22.29 12.39 10.37
N GLU A 171 -22.32 13.72 10.33
CA GLU A 171 -23.42 14.53 10.85
C GLU A 171 -24.65 14.49 9.95
N ASN A 172 -24.45 14.42 8.63
CA ASN A 172 -25.51 14.40 7.62
C ASN A 172 -26.11 13.01 7.35
N LYS A 173 -25.98 12.06 8.29
CA LYS A 173 -26.53 10.71 8.12
C LYS A 173 -28.05 10.67 8.39
N PRO A 174 -28.80 9.76 7.73
CA PRO A 174 -30.18 9.46 8.11
C PRO A 174 -30.26 9.03 9.59
N LYS A 175 -31.35 9.36 10.28
CA LYS A 175 -31.53 9.07 11.71
C LYS A 175 -31.35 7.60 12.09
N ASP A 176 -31.66 6.69 11.16
CA ASP A 176 -31.58 5.24 11.38
C ASP A 176 -30.26 4.61 10.91
N ALA A 177 -29.33 5.41 10.39
CA ALA A 177 -28.02 4.92 9.98
C ALA A 177 -27.09 4.80 11.20
N PRO A 178 -26.19 3.81 11.24
CA PRO A 178 -25.21 3.70 12.31
C PRO A 178 -24.35 4.96 12.39
N THR A 179 -23.95 5.30 13.61
CA THR A 179 -22.99 6.39 13.87
C THR A 179 -21.70 6.14 13.11
N CYS A 180 -20.87 7.16 12.92
CA CYS A 180 -19.57 6.94 12.28
C CYS A 180 -18.74 5.95 13.07
N GLU A 181 -18.75 6.05 14.38
CA GLU A 181 -18.00 5.19 15.30
C GLU A 181 -18.40 3.71 15.22
N GLU A 182 -19.66 3.43 14.87
CA GLU A 182 -20.21 2.07 14.74
C GLU A 182 -20.06 1.50 13.32
N ASP A 183 -19.78 2.33 12.31
CA ASP A 183 -19.65 1.84 10.94
C ASP A 183 -18.25 1.28 10.68
N THR A 184 -18.17 -0.05 10.62
CA THR A 184 -16.94 -0.79 10.39
C THR A 184 -16.63 -1.00 8.91
N ARG A 185 -17.27 -0.28 7.99
CA ARG A 185 -17.06 -0.40 6.53
C ARG A 185 -16.37 0.85 5.98
N LEU A 186 -15.57 0.65 4.94
CA LEU A 186 -15.07 1.75 4.12
C LEU A 186 -16.22 2.33 3.30
N ARG A 187 -16.64 3.55 3.63
CA ARG A 187 -17.60 4.30 2.82
C ARG A 187 -16.87 4.99 1.68
N SER A 188 -17.41 4.90 0.47
CA SER A 188 -16.85 5.59 -0.68
C SER A 188 -16.92 7.11 -0.47
N GLY A 189 -15.78 7.77 -0.56
CA GLY A 189 -15.64 9.22 -0.58
C GLY A 189 -15.41 9.79 -1.98
N PRO A 190 -14.96 11.05 -2.06
CA PRO A 190 -14.63 11.72 -3.31
C PRO A 190 -13.67 10.89 -4.16
N MET A 191 -13.87 10.97 -5.48
CA MET A 191 -12.98 10.34 -6.44
C MET A 191 -12.77 11.27 -7.62
N SER A 192 -11.58 11.22 -8.19
CA SER A 192 -11.27 11.97 -9.40
C SER A 192 -10.21 11.24 -10.20
N GLU A 193 -10.47 11.09 -11.49
CA GLU A 193 -9.53 10.48 -12.42
C GLU A 193 -9.17 11.52 -13.47
N TRP A 194 -7.97 12.06 -13.34
CA TRP A 194 -7.36 12.98 -14.29
C TRP A 194 -6.07 12.31 -14.75
N PRO A 195 -6.11 11.40 -15.74
CA PRO A 195 -5.00 10.51 -16.06
C PRO A 195 -3.68 11.26 -16.34
N THR A 196 -3.75 12.48 -16.84
CA THR A 196 -2.58 13.33 -17.13
C THR A 196 -2.04 14.12 -15.94
N TRP A 197 -2.69 14.06 -14.77
CA TRP A 197 -2.27 14.80 -13.57
C TRP A 197 -2.34 13.94 -12.31
N ARG A 198 -3.52 13.44 -11.94
CA ARG A 198 -3.72 12.69 -10.71
C ARG A 198 -4.91 11.73 -10.80
N VAL A 199 -4.75 10.57 -10.17
CA VAL A 199 -5.84 9.65 -9.88
C VAL A 199 -6.03 9.62 -8.37
N THR A 200 -7.25 9.84 -7.91
CA THR A 200 -7.58 9.97 -6.48
C THR A 200 -8.81 9.17 -6.15
N LYS A 201 -8.70 8.36 -5.11
CA LYS A 201 -9.82 7.70 -4.47
C LYS A 201 -9.75 7.94 -2.96
N GLN A 202 -10.83 8.47 -2.40
CA GLN A 202 -10.99 8.64 -0.98
C GLN A 202 -12.07 7.71 -0.43
N TYR A 203 -11.92 7.37 0.84
CA TYR A 203 -12.90 6.66 1.64
C TYR A 203 -12.98 7.27 3.02
N TRP A 204 -14.07 6.97 3.70
CA TRP A 204 -14.24 7.26 5.10
C TRP A 204 -14.38 5.97 5.89
N TYR A 205 -13.69 5.90 7.03
CA TYR A 205 -13.79 4.80 7.98
C TYR A 205 -13.88 5.38 9.38
N ARG A 206 -15.01 5.21 10.04
CA ARG A 206 -15.28 5.79 11.36
C ARG A 206 -14.98 7.30 11.43
N LYS A 207 -13.91 7.70 12.10
CA LYS A 207 -13.47 9.11 12.18
C LYS A 207 -12.24 9.39 11.33
N SER A 208 -11.83 8.44 10.52
CA SER A 208 -10.65 8.52 9.68
C SER A 208 -11.02 8.77 8.21
N VAL A 209 -10.20 9.56 7.55
CA VAL A 209 -10.18 9.74 6.10
C VAL A 209 -9.07 8.86 5.55
N VAL A 210 -9.42 8.08 4.54
CA VAL A 210 -8.48 7.22 3.82
C VAL A 210 -8.33 7.78 2.42
N ALA A 211 -7.10 8.02 1.97
CA ALA A 211 -6.83 8.56 0.65
C ALA A 211 -5.78 7.73 -0.09
N LEU A 212 -6.12 7.30 -1.30
CA LEU A 212 -5.21 6.72 -2.28
C LEU A 212 -5.07 7.72 -3.43
N ILE A 213 -3.86 8.25 -3.64
CA ILE A 213 -3.59 9.26 -4.67
C ILE A 213 -2.32 8.87 -5.42
N VAL A 214 -2.38 8.88 -6.75
CA VAL A 214 -1.19 8.77 -7.60
C VAL A 214 -1.06 10.04 -8.43
N TYR A 215 0.12 10.66 -8.38
CA TYR A 215 0.46 11.87 -9.13
C TYR A 215 1.25 11.49 -10.38
N ALA A 216 0.72 11.82 -11.55
CA ALA A 216 1.29 11.53 -12.87
C ALA A 216 2.15 12.68 -13.42
N GLY A 217 1.94 13.91 -12.92
CA GLY A 217 2.71 15.08 -13.33
C GLY A 217 2.47 15.45 -14.80
N LYS A 218 3.42 15.12 -15.68
CA LYS A 218 3.31 15.33 -17.14
C LYS A 218 3.10 14.02 -17.92
N ALA A 219 3.22 12.88 -17.24
CA ALA A 219 3.01 11.56 -17.81
C ALA A 219 1.57 11.09 -17.58
N GLU A 220 1.20 9.97 -18.18
CA GLU A 220 -0.05 9.28 -17.87
C GLU A 220 0.10 8.53 -16.54
N ALA A 221 -0.95 8.54 -15.73
CA ALA A 221 -0.96 7.83 -14.47
C ALA A 221 -0.79 6.33 -14.71
N PRO A 222 0.12 5.65 -13.99
CA PRO A 222 0.38 4.23 -14.21
C PRO A 222 -0.70 3.31 -13.61
N VAL A 223 -1.75 3.90 -13.05
CA VAL A 223 -2.91 3.25 -12.43
C VAL A 223 -4.19 3.97 -12.85
N THR A 224 -5.29 3.23 -12.87
CA THR A 224 -6.65 3.72 -13.07
C THR A 224 -7.38 3.90 -11.75
N LEU A 225 -8.54 4.55 -11.77
CA LEU A 225 -9.41 4.63 -10.60
C LEU A 225 -9.84 3.23 -10.12
N ARG A 226 -10.07 2.29 -11.04
CA ARG A 226 -10.47 0.93 -10.73
C ARG A 226 -9.39 0.20 -9.92
N ASP A 227 -8.13 0.38 -10.28
CA ASP A 227 -7.01 -0.23 -9.56
C ASP A 227 -6.96 0.23 -8.09
N LEU A 228 -7.26 1.51 -7.82
CA LEU A 228 -7.35 2.02 -6.45
C LEU A 228 -8.59 1.52 -5.69
N VAL A 229 -9.67 1.18 -6.41
CA VAL A 229 -10.84 0.55 -5.81
C VAL A 229 -10.52 -0.90 -5.44
N ASP A 230 -9.89 -1.66 -6.34
CA ASP A 230 -9.51 -3.05 -6.11
C ASP A 230 -8.58 -3.19 -4.88
N VAL A 231 -7.67 -2.23 -4.66
CA VAL A 231 -6.85 -2.16 -3.44
C VAL A 231 -7.70 -2.04 -2.17
N ALA A 232 -8.71 -1.16 -2.19
CA ALA A 232 -9.55 -0.90 -1.03
C ALA A 232 -10.57 -2.00 -0.73
N GLU A 233 -10.89 -2.84 -1.73
CA GLU A 233 -11.73 -4.02 -1.57
C GLU A 233 -10.98 -5.20 -0.93
N ASP A 234 -9.64 -5.22 -0.94
CA ASP A 234 -8.88 -6.28 -0.27
C ASP A 234 -9.05 -6.16 1.27
N PRO A 235 -9.45 -7.25 1.96
CA PRO A 235 -9.72 -7.19 3.40
C PRO A 235 -8.48 -6.83 4.22
N ARG A 236 -7.26 -7.11 3.74
CA ARG A 236 -6.02 -6.76 4.46
C ARG A 236 -5.78 -5.26 4.43
N PHE A 237 -6.26 -4.55 3.40
CA PHE A 237 -6.20 -3.09 3.37
C PHE A 237 -7.08 -2.51 4.48
N LEU A 238 -8.30 -3.04 4.65
CA LEU A 238 -9.19 -2.64 5.74
C LEU A 238 -8.58 -2.91 7.12
N GLU A 239 -7.82 -4.00 7.30
CA GLU A 239 -7.11 -4.26 8.56
C GLU A 239 -6.03 -3.21 8.87
N LEU A 240 -5.30 -2.73 7.85
CA LEU A 240 -4.36 -1.62 8.04
C LEU A 240 -5.10 -0.31 8.37
N VAL A 241 -6.24 -0.05 7.71
CA VAL A 241 -7.08 1.11 8.03
C VAL A 241 -7.56 1.05 9.49
N LYS A 242 -8.02 -0.11 9.97
CA LYS A 242 -8.39 -0.32 11.38
C LYS A 242 -7.21 -0.09 12.33
N GLU A 243 -6.03 -0.56 11.98
CA GLU A 243 -4.82 -0.37 12.78
C GLU A 243 -4.48 1.11 12.94
N ALA A 244 -4.57 1.89 11.85
CA ALA A 244 -4.31 3.33 11.84
C ALA A 244 -5.43 4.17 12.48
N ASP A 245 -6.70 3.78 12.34
CA ASP A 245 -7.83 4.43 13.05
C ASP A 245 -7.72 4.23 14.57
N ALA A 246 -7.35 3.03 15.01
CA ALA A 246 -7.15 2.73 16.43
C ALA A 246 -5.89 3.38 17.01
N ARG A 247 -4.83 3.54 16.21
CA ARG A 247 -3.55 4.13 16.61
C ARG A 247 -3.01 5.04 15.49
N PRO A 248 -3.45 6.31 15.45
CA PRO A 248 -3.09 7.25 14.39
C PRO A 248 -1.60 7.26 14.08
N VAL A 249 -1.26 7.07 12.80
CA VAL A 249 0.12 7.08 12.28
C VAL A 249 0.47 8.39 11.57
N GLU A 250 -0.52 9.28 11.48
CA GLU A 250 -0.48 10.59 10.86
C GLU A 250 -1.18 11.58 11.80
N ALA A 251 -0.83 12.86 11.69
CA ALA A 251 -1.59 13.93 12.32
C ALA A 251 -3.01 14.01 11.74
N GLU A 252 -3.92 14.62 12.48
CA GLU A 252 -5.25 14.95 11.98
C GLU A 252 -5.15 15.71 10.65
N GLU A 253 -6.11 15.47 9.76
CA GLU A 253 -6.21 16.18 8.50
C GLU A 253 -6.16 17.68 8.75
N PRO A 254 -5.18 18.41 8.17
CA PRO A 254 -5.13 19.84 8.37
C PRO A 254 -6.47 20.43 7.91
N PRO A 255 -6.98 21.47 8.60
CA PRO A 255 -8.15 22.18 8.10
C PRO A 255 -7.88 22.60 6.66
N PHE A 256 -8.92 22.65 5.84
CA PHE A 256 -8.83 23.13 4.46
C PHE A 256 -8.46 24.62 4.49
N VAL A 257 -7.19 24.92 4.73
CA VAL A 257 -6.62 26.22 4.45
C VAL A 257 -6.46 26.20 2.95
N LEU A 258 -7.16 27.09 2.24
CA LEU A 258 -6.65 27.56 0.96
C LEU A 258 -5.31 28.23 1.27
N GLU A 259 -4.28 27.42 1.45
CA GLU A 259 -2.91 27.86 1.45
C GLU A 259 -2.76 28.49 0.08
N ARG A 260 -2.83 29.83 0.07
CA ARG A 260 -2.46 30.62 -1.08
C ARG A 260 -1.07 30.14 -1.40
N LEU A 261 -0.94 29.29 -2.43
CA LEU A 261 0.34 29.04 -3.06
C LEU A 261 0.97 30.41 -3.20
N SER A 262 2.11 30.59 -2.53
CA SER A 262 2.79 31.86 -2.66
C SER A 262 3.07 32.05 -4.16
N PRO A 263 2.96 33.27 -4.72
CA PRO A 263 3.24 33.50 -6.14
C PRO A 263 4.60 32.92 -6.57
N THR A 264 5.53 32.78 -5.62
CA THR A 264 6.85 32.17 -5.75
C THR A 264 6.80 30.66 -6.04
N GLU A 265 5.96 29.88 -5.36
CA GLU A 265 5.83 28.42 -5.59
C GLU A 265 5.15 28.10 -6.92
N VAL A 266 4.20 28.93 -7.33
CA VAL A 266 3.56 28.82 -8.66
C VAL A 266 4.56 29.14 -9.77
N ALA A 267 5.46 30.10 -9.54
CA ALA A 267 6.51 30.46 -10.49
C ALA A 267 7.58 29.36 -10.63
N GLU A 268 7.95 28.67 -9.56
CA GLU A 268 8.92 27.57 -9.62
C GLU A 268 8.37 26.33 -10.32
N LEU A 269 7.10 25.99 -10.09
CA LEU A 269 6.42 24.89 -10.78
C LEU A 269 6.18 25.18 -12.27
N SER A 270 5.98 26.45 -12.64
CA SER A 270 5.77 26.85 -14.04
C SER A 270 7.06 27.06 -14.84
N SER A 271 8.21 27.28 -14.19
CA SER A 271 9.44 27.75 -14.87
C SER A 271 10.34 26.62 -15.39
N GLY A 272 10.16 25.36 -14.96
CA GLY A 272 10.93 24.23 -15.51
C GLY A 272 12.46 24.43 -15.43
N LYS A 273 12.95 25.19 -14.43
CA LYS A 273 14.36 25.61 -14.32
C LYS A 273 15.17 24.87 -13.25
N GLY A 274 14.57 23.94 -12.52
CA GLY A 274 15.26 23.18 -11.46
C GLY A 274 16.05 21.95 -11.92
N GLN A 275 15.87 21.47 -13.16
CA GLN A 275 16.68 20.37 -13.71
C GLN A 275 17.83 20.91 -14.55
N ARG A 276 18.83 21.51 -13.89
CA ARG A 276 20.20 21.53 -14.41
C ARG A 276 21.16 21.20 -13.30
N ALA A 277 21.92 20.13 -13.54
CA ALA A 277 22.99 19.62 -12.73
C ALA A 277 23.88 20.72 -12.13
N ARG A 278 24.12 20.62 -10.82
CA ARG A 278 25.45 20.71 -10.20
C ARG A 278 25.48 19.85 -8.95
#